data_AF-A0A6J4TL45-F1
#
_entry.id   AF-A0A6J4TL45-F1
#
_cell.length_a   1.000
_cell.length_b   1.000
_cell.length_c   1.000
_cell.angle_alpha   90.00
_cell.angle_beta   90.00
_cell.angle_gamma   90.00
#
_symmetry.space_group_name_H-M   'P 1'
#
loop_
_entity.id
_entity.type
_entity.pdbx_description
1 polymer ?
#
loop_
_entity_poly.entity_id
_entity_poly.type
_entity_poly.pdbx_seq_one_letter_code
_entity_poly.pdbx_strand_id
1 'polypeptide(L)'
;MSFGDVATRSGDGEAPGDGSEVFADRLSLGVAARLSRYLQVLTQARKMGKETISSQELSDYTHVNSTQIRRDLSGFGKFGKRGVGYNVDSLVSQIRKILRTSGQHNIALFGAGHLGKAIASSDIFADHGFRVVAIFDTDPGKVGERVGAQTVRHNDELKSVVEEEDIVVGVLAVPTQAAQALADTLVDAGVKIIFNYSEALLQVPPEVTVHTSSPAVDLLYALYFYLT
;
A
#
# COMPACT_ATOMS: atom_id res chain seq x y z
N MET A 1 -44.30 48.30 -19.88
CA MET A 1 -44.55 46.93 -19.39
C MET A 1 -44.38 46.02 -20.60
N SER A 2 -43.25 45.31 -20.68
CA SER A 2 -42.80 44.63 -21.92
C SER A 2 -42.28 43.23 -21.58
N PHE A 3 -42.35 42.37 -22.61
CA PHE A 3 -41.79 41.01 -22.76
C PHE A 3 -42.58 39.93 -21.99
N GLY A 4 -43.16 38.89 -22.58
CA GLY A 4 -42.90 38.23 -23.87
C GLY A 4 -41.85 37.14 -23.70
N ASP A 5 -42.27 35.90 -23.47
CA ASP A 5 -41.49 34.68 -23.78
C ASP A 5 -42.30 33.40 -23.51
N VAL A 6 -42.49 32.60 -24.56
CA VAL A 6 -42.78 31.16 -24.46
C VAL A 6 -41.83 30.47 -25.44
N ALA A 7 -40.79 29.85 -24.90
CA ALA A 7 -39.94 28.91 -25.63
C ALA A 7 -39.81 27.63 -24.80
N THR A 8 -40.53 26.61 -25.23
CA THR A 8 -40.33 25.20 -24.87
C THR A 8 -38.99 24.72 -25.40
N ARG A 9 -38.10 24.28 -24.52
CA ARG A 9 -37.06 23.27 -24.84
C ARG A 9 -37.09 22.17 -23.79
N SER A 10 -37.59 21.03 -24.25
CA SER A 10 -37.52 19.71 -23.63
C SER A 10 -36.07 19.30 -23.39
N GLY A 11 -35.83 18.70 -22.23
CA GLY A 11 -34.51 18.41 -21.68
C GLY A 11 -33.79 17.23 -22.34
N ASP A 12 -32.48 17.40 -22.47
CA ASP A 12 -31.54 16.31 -22.63
C ASP A 12 -31.24 15.72 -21.24
N GLY A 13 -31.48 14.41 -21.11
CA GLY A 13 -31.17 13.64 -19.92
C GLY A 13 -29.67 13.50 -19.75
N GLU A 14 -29.12 14.24 -18.78
CA GLU A 14 -27.77 14.06 -18.30
C GLU A 14 -27.72 12.77 -17.46
N ALA A 15 -26.98 11.78 -17.95
CA ALA A 15 -26.69 10.54 -17.24
C ALA A 15 -25.95 10.88 -15.92
N PRO A 16 -26.20 10.17 -14.81
CA PRO A 16 -25.52 10.46 -13.56
C PRO A 16 -24.03 10.10 -13.71
N GLY A 17 -23.18 11.13 -13.70
CA GLY A 17 -21.73 10.99 -13.70
C GLY A 17 -21.26 10.06 -12.58
N ASP A 18 -20.33 9.18 -12.92
CA ASP A 18 -19.67 8.27 -11.99
C ASP A 18 -19.07 9.07 -10.83
N GLY A 19 -19.63 8.90 -9.63
CA GLY A 19 -19.18 9.60 -8.43
C GLY A 19 -17.72 9.30 -8.04
N SER A 20 -17.05 8.36 -8.70
CA SER A 20 -15.66 7.97 -8.45
C SER A 20 -14.64 9.13 -8.53
N GLU A 21 -14.85 10.12 -9.40
CA GLU A 21 -13.93 11.24 -9.59
C GLU A 21 -13.94 12.24 -8.42
N VAL A 22 -15.09 12.45 -7.77
CA VAL A 22 -15.22 13.40 -6.65
C VAL A 22 -14.61 12.87 -5.34
N PHE A 23 -14.43 11.54 -5.21
CA PHE A 23 -13.90 10.91 -4.00
C PHE A 23 -12.38 11.04 -3.85
N ALA A 24 -11.67 11.19 -4.96
CA ALA A 24 -10.21 11.20 -4.98
C ALA A 24 -9.59 12.45 -4.34
N ASP A 25 -10.26 13.59 -4.48
CA ASP A 25 -9.69 14.92 -4.19
C ASP A 25 -9.68 15.28 -2.69
N ARG A 26 -10.05 14.34 -1.81
CA ARG A 26 -10.23 14.58 -0.36
C ARG A 26 -9.42 13.69 0.56
N LEU A 27 -8.60 12.77 0.03
CA LEU A 27 -7.83 11.87 0.88
C LEU A 27 -6.56 12.56 1.41
N SER A 28 -6.62 13.13 2.61
CA SER A 28 -5.41 13.64 3.26
C SER A 28 -4.45 12.47 3.58
N LEU A 29 -3.13 12.74 3.54
CA LEU A 29 -2.09 11.76 3.86
C LEU A 29 -2.33 11.07 5.22
N GLY A 30 -2.81 11.83 6.21
CA GLY A 30 -3.12 11.30 7.53
C GLY A 30 -4.31 10.33 7.55
N VAL A 31 -5.32 10.55 6.71
CA VAL A 31 -6.46 9.61 6.57
C VAL A 31 -6.00 8.37 5.80
N ALA A 32 -5.24 8.52 4.72
CA ALA A 32 -4.68 7.40 3.97
C ALA A 32 -3.88 6.45 4.87
N ALA A 33 -2.95 6.99 5.66
CA ALA A 33 -2.14 6.20 6.60
C ALA A 33 -3.00 5.44 7.63
N ARG A 34 -4.08 6.05 8.13
CA ARG A 34 -5.02 5.40 9.06
C ARG A 34 -5.84 4.32 8.36
N LEU A 35 -6.35 4.57 7.16
CA LEU A 35 -7.08 3.58 6.37
C LEU A 35 -6.22 2.34 6.08
N SER A 36 -4.93 2.49 5.79
CA SER A 36 -4.00 1.37 5.65
C SER A 36 -3.89 0.54 6.93
N ARG A 37 -3.81 1.17 8.10
CA ARG A 37 -3.84 0.47 9.40
C ARG A 37 -5.16 -0.24 9.65
N TYR A 38 -6.28 0.36 9.28
CA TYR A 38 -7.59 -0.30 9.41
C TYR A 38 -7.66 -1.54 8.52
N LEU A 39 -7.19 -1.43 7.28
CA LEU A 39 -7.15 -2.55 6.33
C LEU A 39 -6.31 -3.72 6.85
N GLN A 40 -5.18 -3.45 7.51
CA GLN A 40 -4.36 -4.48 8.14
C GLN A 40 -5.17 -5.26 9.20
N VAL A 41 -5.81 -4.56 10.14
CA VAL A 41 -6.61 -5.21 11.20
C VAL A 41 -7.82 -5.94 10.63
N LEU A 42 -8.50 -5.36 9.65
CA LEU A 42 -9.64 -5.99 8.99
C LEU A 42 -9.25 -7.25 8.22
N THR A 43 -8.09 -7.26 7.58
CA THR A 43 -7.58 -8.43 6.88
C THR A 43 -7.32 -9.58 7.84
N GLN A 44 -6.79 -9.28 9.04
CA GLN A 44 -6.63 -10.28 10.10
C GLN A 44 -7.98 -10.74 10.66
N ALA A 45 -8.90 -9.82 10.95
CA ALA A 45 -10.25 -10.16 11.41
C ALA A 45 -10.97 -11.10 10.43
N ARG A 46 -10.82 -10.86 9.12
CA ARG A 46 -11.33 -11.73 8.06
C ARG A 46 -10.70 -13.12 8.09
N LYS A 47 -9.38 -13.21 8.23
CA LYS A 47 -8.66 -14.51 8.36
C LYS A 47 -9.11 -15.30 9.60
N MET A 48 -9.51 -14.60 10.66
CA MET A 48 -10.09 -15.19 11.86
C MET A 48 -11.58 -15.56 11.72
N GLY A 49 -12.20 -15.34 10.55
CA GLY A 49 -13.61 -15.64 10.30
C GLY A 49 -14.59 -14.67 10.94
N LYS A 50 -14.17 -13.46 11.34
CA LYS A 50 -15.09 -12.45 11.87
C LYS A 50 -15.94 -11.85 10.74
N GLU A 51 -17.26 -11.91 10.89
CA GLU A 51 -18.19 -11.25 9.96
C GLU A 51 -18.30 -9.73 10.20
N THR A 52 -18.20 -9.32 11.47
CA THR A 52 -18.35 -7.92 11.89
C THR A 52 -17.25 -7.49 12.85
N ILE A 53 -16.90 -6.20 12.82
CA ILE A 53 -15.99 -5.57 13.77
C ILE A 53 -16.50 -4.19 14.18
N SER A 54 -16.41 -3.86 15.47
CA SER A 54 -16.79 -2.54 15.97
C SER A 54 -15.66 -1.50 15.81
N SER A 55 -16.01 -0.22 15.88
CA SER A 55 -15.00 0.86 15.95
C SER A 55 -14.15 0.80 17.21
N GLN A 56 -14.65 0.17 18.28
CA GLN A 56 -13.90 0.00 19.51
C GLN A 56 -12.85 -1.10 19.34
N GLU A 57 -13.25 -2.26 18.82
CA GLU A 57 -12.29 -3.33 18.51
C GLU A 57 -11.20 -2.86 17.53
N LEU A 58 -11.56 -2.10 16.49
CA LEU A 58 -10.55 -1.50 15.59
C LEU A 58 -9.59 -0.58 16.36
N SER A 59 -10.10 0.24 17.27
CA SER A 59 -9.29 1.17 18.08
C SER A 59 -8.23 0.43 18.90
N ASP A 60 -8.59 -0.72 19.46
CA ASP A 60 -7.72 -1.51 20.33
C ASP A 60 -6.47 -2.01 19.60
N TYR A 61 -6.57 -2.24 18.28
CA TYR A 61 -5.44 -2.71 17.46
C TYR A 61 -4.75 -1.59 16.68
N THR A 62 -5.45 -0.53 16.29
CA THR A 62 -4.87 0.50 15.40
C THR A 62 -4.29 1.70 16.14
N HIS A 63 -4.50 1.78 17.47
CA HIS A 63 -4.11 2.92 18.31
C HIS A 63 -4.75 4.24 17.82
N VAL A 64 -5.90 4.14 17.15
CA VAL A 64 -6.70 5.29 16.71
C VAL A 64 -8.01 5.23 17.46
N ASN A 65 -8.37 6.32 18.14
CA ASN A 65 -9.59 6.31 18.93
C ASN A 65 -10.85 6.03 18.08
N SER A 66 -11.84 5.36 18.67
CA SER A 66 -13.05 4.92 17.98
C SER A 66 -13.87 6.06 17.36
N THR A 67 -13.81 7.27 17.93
CA THR A 67 -14.46 8.47 17.37
C THR A 67 -13.80 8.93 16.08
N GLN A 68 -12.46 8.91 16.01
CA GLN A 68 -11.71 9.24 14.81
C GLN A 68 -11.91 8.19 13.73
N ILE A 69 -11.96 6.89 14.09
CA ILE A 69 -12.28 5.81 13.14
C ILE A 69 -13.65 6.05 12.51
N ARG A 70 -14.67 6.33 13.33
CA ARG A 70 -16.02 6.65 12.83
C ARG A 70 -16.02 7.85 11.89
N ARG A 71 -15.27 8.91 12.22
CA ARG A 71 -15.14 10.13 11.41
C ARG A 71 -14.47 9.86 10.07
N ASP A 72 -13.34 9.14 10.09
CA ASP A 72 -12.60 8.76 8.88
C ASP A 72 -13.51 7.97 7.94
N LEU A 73 -14.17 6.92 8.46
CA LEU A 73 -15.06 6.09 7.65
C LEU A 73 -16.29 6.87 7.19
N SER A 74 -16.95 7.67 8.03
CA SER A 74 -18.13 8.45 7.63
C SER A 74 -17.87 9.40 6.45
N GLY A 75 -16.62 9.83 6.26
CA GLY A 75 -16.21 10.68 5.13
C GLY A 75 -16.35 10.01 3.77
N PHE A 76 -16.43 8.68 3.70
CA PHE A 76 -16.46 7.91 2.45
C PHE A 76 -17.79 7.17 2.22
N GLY A 77 -18.78 7.34 3.11
CA GLY A 77 -20.08 6.68 3.00
C GLY A 77 -20.64 6.18 4.32
N LYS A 78 -21.74 5.43 4.24
CA LYS A 78 -22.38 4.80 5.40
C LYS A 78 -21.77 3.42 5.63
N PHE A 79 -20.88 3.33 6.60
CA PHE A 79 -20.25 2.08 7.01
C PHE A 79 -20.97 1.52 8.24
N GLY A 80 -21.49 0.30 8.11
CA GLY A 80 -22.05 -0.46 9.24
C GLY A 80 -23.46 -0.05 9.69
N LYS A 81 -23.95 -0.72 10.73
CA LYS A 81 -25.22 -0.42 11.41
C LYS A 81 -24.94 -0.10 12.89
N ARG A 82 -25.62 0.91 13.45
CA ARG A 82 -25.52 1.25 14.88
C ARG A 82 -25.82 0.00 15.71
N GLY A 83 -24.94 -0.31 16.66
CA GLY A 83 -25.06 -1.47 17.54
C GLY A 83 -24.60 -2.81 16.96
N VAL A 84 -24.24 -2.88 15.67
CA VAL A 84 -23.79 -4.10 14.99
C VAL A 84 -22.31 -4.02 14.59
N GLY A 85 -21.82 -2.81 14.26
CA GLY A 85 -20.47 -2.61 13.75
C GLY A 85 -20.39 -2.65 12.22
N TYR A 86 -19.19 -2.86 11.71
CA TYR A 86 -18.88 -2.89 10.28
C TYR A 86 -18.80 -4.32 9.79
N ASN A 87 -19.44 -4.64 8.67
CA ASN A 87 -19.19 -5.91 8.00
C ASN A 87 -17.75 -5.91 7.46
N VAL A 88 -16.99 -6.95 7.81
CA VAL A 88 -15.55 -7.00 7.55
C VAL A 88 -15.25 -7.03 6.05
N ASP A 89 -15.89 -7.91 5.29
CA ASP A 89 -15.64 -8.05 3.85
C ASP A 89 -16.00 -6.79 3.06
N SER A 90 -17.17 -6.21 3.34
CA SER A 90 -17.60 -4.95 2.73
C SER A 90 -16.64 -3.82 3.05
N LEU A 91 -16.21 -3.70 4.30
CA LEU A 91 -15.31 -2.62 4.71
C LEU A 91 -13.91 -2.79 4.09
N VAL A 92 -13.38 -4.01 4.01
CA VAL A 92 -12.12 -4.32 3.30
C VAL A 92 -12.22 -3.89 1.85
N SER A 93 -13.28 -4.29 1.14
CA SER A 93 -13.49 -3.96 -0.26
C SER A 93 -13.55 -2.44 -0.49
N GLN A 94 -14.30 -1.72 0.35
CA GLN A 94 -14.45 -0.28 0.24
C GLN A 94 -13.15 0.47 0.56
N ILE A 95 -12.41 0.08 1.60
CA ILE A 95 -11.11 0.71 1.92
C ILE A 95 -10.11 0.48 0.79
N ARG A 96 -10.04 -0.73 0.20
CA ARG A 96 -9.19 -0.98 -0.97
C ARG A 96 -9.57 -0.11 -2.18
N LYS A 97 -10.87 0.16 -2.37
CA LYS A 97 -11.34 1.09 -3.40
C LYS A 97 -10.89 2.52 -3.13
N ILE A 98 -11.03 3.00 -1.89
CA ILE A 98 -10.62 4.35 -1.48
C ILE A 98 -9.11 4.56 -1.63
N LEU A 99 -8.32 3.58 -1.20
CA LEU A 99 -6.86 3.62 -1.31
C LEU A 99 -6.35 3.40 -2.74
N ARG A 100 -7.24 3.18 -3.72
CA ARG A 100 -6.91 2.80 -5.11
C ARG A 100 -6.05 1.53 -5.19
N THR A 101 -6.03 0.71 -4.14
CA THR A 101 -5.35 -0.59 -4.07
C THR A 101 -6.25 -1.73 -4.52
N SER A 102 -7.23 -1.43 -5.38
CA SER A 102 -8.13 -2.44 -5.94
C SER A 102 -7.47 -3.29 -7.02
N GLY A 103 -6.32 -2.85 -7.54
CA GLY A 103 -5.45 -3.64 -8.43
C GLY A 103 -4.31 -4.33 -7.69
N GLN A 104 -3.59 -5.20 -8.39
CA GLN A 104 -2.30 -5.71 -7.91
C GLN A 104 -1.20 -4.72 -8.29
N HIS A 105 -0.34 -4.40 -7.33
CA HIS A 105 0.84 -3.57 -7.55
C HIS A 105 2.06 -4.47 -7.67
N ASN A 106 2.72 -4.42 -8.81
CA ASN A 106 3.93 -5.20 -9.07
C ASN A 106 5.11 -4.58 -8.33
N ILE A 107 5.82 -5.41 -7.58
CA ILE A 107 7.01 -5.03 -6.82
C ILE A 107 8.18 -5.94 -7.19
N ALA A 108 9.38 -5.36 -7.21
CA ALA A 108 10.63 -6.10 -7.36
C ALA A 108 11.39 -6.14 -6.04
N LEU A 109 11.93 -7.31 -5.71
CA LEU A 109 12.77 -7.52 -4.54
C LEU A 109 14.23 -7.62 -4.96
N PHE A 110 15.11 -6.93 -4.25
CA PHE A 110 16.54 -6.96 -4.49
C PHE A 110 17.27 -7.48 -3.26
N GLY A 111 18.10 -8.50 -3.49
CA GLY A 111 18.73 -9.30 -2.45
C GLY A 111 17.94 -10.56 -2.17
N ALA A 112 18.41 -11.70 -2.67
CA ALA A 112 17.90 -13.03 -2.36
C ALA A 112 18.62 -13.63 -1.13
N GLY A 113 18.92 -12.81 -0.12
CA GLY A 113 19.43 -13.27 1.17
C GLY A 113 18.32 -13.81 2.07
N HIS A 114 18.62 -14.06 3.35
CA HIS A 114 17.63 -14.55 4.32
C HIS A 114 16.37 -13.68 4.40
N LEU A 115 16.54 -12.36 4.56
CA LEU A 115 15.42 -11.42 4.66
C LEU A 115 14.62 -11.35 3.35
N GLY A 116 15.30 -11.24 2.21
CA GLY A 116 14.64 -11.20 0.92
C GLY A 116 13.84 -12.48 0.63
N LYS A 117 14.42 -13.66 0.89
CA LYS A 117 13.70 -14.93 0.76
C LYS A 117 12.48 -14.99 1.68
N ALA A 118 12.61 -14.55 2.93
CA ALA A 118 11.48 -14.46 3.86
C ALA A 118 10.36 -13.55 3.32
N ILE A 119 10.71 -12.36 2.83
CA ILE A 119 9.78 -11.41 2.20
C ILE A 119 9.08 -12.04 0.99
N ALA A 120 9.83 -12.62 0.06
CA ALA A 120 9.30 -13.21 -1.17
C ALA A 120 8.40 -14.43 -0.92
N SER A 121 8.66 -15.18 0.15
CA SER A 121 7.85 -16.34 0.56
C SER A 121 6.64 -15.99 1.41
N SER A 122 6.49 -14.73 1.80
CA SER A 122 5.45 -14.30 2.74
C SER A 122 4.17 -13.84 2.03
N ASP A 123 3.03 -14.29 2.53
CA ASP A 123 1.71 -13.81 2.08
C ASP A 123 1.44 -12.35 2.46
N ILE A 124 2.29 -11.71 3.27
CA ILE A 124 2.11 -10.35 3.79
C ILE A 124 1.87 -9.34 2.65
N PHE A 125 2.62 -9.44 1.55
CA PHE A 125 2.47 -8.54 0.40
C PHE A 125 1.20 -8.85 -0.39
N ALA A 126 0.93 -10.13 -0.64
CA ALA A 126 -0.25 -10.59 -1.39
C ALA A 126 -1.56 -10.19 -0.70
N ASP A 127 -1.61 -10.29 0.64
CA ASP A 127 -2.75 -9.86 1.46
C ASP A 127 -3.12 -8.38 1.27
N HIS A 128 -2.13 -7.55 0.93
CA HIS A 128 -2.26 -6.10 0.78
C HIS A 128 -2.30 -5.64 -0.69
N GLY A 129 -2.43 -6.58 -1.64
CA GLY A 129 -2.54 -6.26 -3.06
C GLY A 129 -1.19 -6.02 -3.75
N PHE A 130 -0.09 -6.45 -3.15
CA PHE A 130 1.23 -6.39 -3.76
C PHE A 130 1.63 -7.77 -4.29
N ARG A 131 2.22 -7.81 -5.48
CA ARG A 131 2.75 -9.04 -6.08
C ARG A 131 4.24 -8.89 -6.31
N VAL A 132 5.03 -9.78 -5.71
CA VAL A 132 6.46 -9.92 -6.04
C VAL A 132 6.56 -10.57 -7.41
N VAL A 133 6.90 -9.78 -8.43
CA VAL A 133 7.02 -10.23 -9.83
C VAL A 133 8.44 -10.58 -10.22
N ALA A 134 9.43 -10.03 -9.51
CA ALA A 134 10.84 -10.29 -9.77
C ALA A 134 11.66 -10.27 -8.48
N ILE A 135 12.71 -11.10 -8.46
CA ILE A 135 13.72 -11.13 -7.40
C ILE A 135 15.09 -11.07 -8.07
N PHE A 136 15.95 -10.18 -7.59
CA PHE A 136 17.28 -9.97 -8.15
C PHE A 136 18.38 -10.18 -7.11
N ASP A 137 19.52 -10.71 -7.54
CA ASP A 137 20.76 -10.77 -6.76
C ASP A 137 21.98 -10.74 -7.72
N THR A 138 23.13 -10.29 -7.23
CA THR A 138 24.39 -10.29 -8.01
C THR A 138 25.24 -11.52 -7.73
N ASP A 139 24.93 -12.29 -6.68
CA ASP A 139 25.63 -13.53 -6.34
C ASP A 139 25.30 -14.62 -7.38
N PRO A 140 26.29 -15.07 -8.19
CA PRO A 140 26.06 -16.11 -9.19
C PRO A 140 25.59 -17.44 -8.60
N GLY A 141 25.86 -17.69 -7.31
CA GLY A 141 25.38 -18.87 -6.60
C GLY A 141 23.88 -18.83 -6.26
N LYS A 142 23.26 -17.64 -6.30
CA LYS A 142 21.82 -17.46 -6.06
C LYS A 142 21.04 -17.22 -7.34
N VAL A 143 21.65 -16.62 -8.36
CA VAL A 143 20.99 -16.43 -9.67
C VAL A 143 20.55 -17.80 -10.21
N GLY A 144 19.29 -17.91 -10.62
CA GLY A 144 18.66 -19.15 -11.04
C GLY A 144 18.00 -19.96 -9.91
N GLU A 145 18.21 -19.61 -8.64
CA GLU A 145 17.50 -20.22 -7.52
C GLU A 145 16.00 -19.89 -7.58
N ARG A 146 15.15 -20.84 -7.19
CA ARG A 146 13.70 -20.61 -7.05
C ARG A 146 13.36 -20.18 -5.62
N VAL A 147 12.70 -19.04 -5.50
CA VAL A 147 12.18 -18.49 -4.24
C VAL A 147 10.68 -18.26 -4.41
N GLY A 148 9.88 -19.11 -3.76
CA GLY A 148 8.43 -19.13 -3.98
C GLY A 148 8.09 -19.42 -5.44
N ALA A 149 7.32 -18.53 -6.07
CA ALA A 149 6.94 -18.63 -7.48
C ALA A 149 7.98 -18.04 -8.45
N GLN A 150 8.98 -17.31 -7.94
CA GLN A 150 9.93 -16.56 -8.76
C GLN A 150 11.29 -17.25 -8.86
N THR A 151 11.99 -17.00 -9.96
CA THR A 151 13.39 -17.38 -10.14
C THR A 151 14.25 -16.12 -9.95
N VAL A 152 15.33 -16.23 -9.19
CA VAL A 152 16.26 -15.12 -8.95
C VAL A 152 16.98 -14.78 -10.26
N ARG A 153 16.88 -13.51 -10.66
CA ARG A 153 17.51 -12.93 -11.85
C ARG A 153 18.78 -12.18 -11.49
N HIS A 154 19.64 -11.94 -12.48
CA HIS A 154 20.78 -11.07 -12.27
C HIS A 154 20.37 -9.59 -12.38
N ASN A 155 21.05 -8.70 -11.64
CA ASN A 155 20.74 -7.26 -11.65
C ASN A 155 20.86 -6.61 -13.04
N ASP A 156 21.58 -7.21 -13.98
CA ASP A 156 21.69 -6.67 -15.35
C ASP A 156 20.36 -6.67 -16.10
N GLU A 157 19.43 -7.56 -15.74
CA GLU A 157 18.07 -7.62 -16.29
C GLU A 157 17.11 -6.60 -15.66
N LEU A 158 17.55 -5.84 -14.65
CA LEU A 158 16.68 -4.99 -13.83
C LEU A 158 15.88 -4.00 -14.67
N LYS A 159 16.55 -3.24 -15.55
CA LYS A 159 15.91 -2.15 -16.30
C LYS A 159 14.80 -2.67 -17.20
N SER A 160 15.07 -3.73 -17.97
CA SER A 160 14.07 -4.33 -18.86
C SER A 160 12.89 -4.89 -18.08
N VAL A 161 13.14 -5.61 -16.97
CA VAL A 161 12.07 -6.20 -16.18
C VAL A 161 11.22 -5.12 -15.48
N VAL A 162 11.83 -4.03 -15.01
CA VAL A 162 11.07 -2.92 -14.41
C VAL A 162 10.08 -2.30 -15.39
N GLU A 163 10.50 -2.12 -16.65
CA GLU A 163 9.65 -1.61 -17.72
C GLU A 163 8.59 -2.64 -18.15
N GLU A 164 8.97 -3.90 -18.38
CA GLU A 164 8.07 -4.95 -18.86
C GLU A 164 6.96 -5.31 -17.86
N GLU A 165 7.25 -5.25 -16.56
CA GLU A 165 6.34 -5.64 -15.49
C GLU A 165 5.68 -4.44 -14.80
N ASP A 166 5.83 -3.22 -15.33
CA ASP A 166 5.30 -1.97 -14.75
C ASP A 166 5.62 -1.83 -13.24
N ILE A 167 6.88 -2.11 -12.86
CA ILE A 167 7.30 -2.10 -11.46
C ILE A 167 7.40 -0.67 -10.96
N VAL A 168 6.52 -0.31 -10.02
CA VAL A 168 6.49 1.02 -9.39
C VAL A 168 7.15 1.05 -8.01
N VAL A 169 7.37 -0.13 -7.40
CA VAL A 169 7.99 -0.28 -6.06
C VAL A 169 9.19 -1.24 -6.09
N GLY A 170 10.34 -0.77 -5.60
CA GLY A 170 11.51 -1.59 -5.34
C GLY A 170 11.71 -1.86 -3.85
N VAL A 171 11.98 -3.11 -3.47
CA VAL A 171 12.29 -3.51 -2.08
C VAL A 171 13.77 -3.87 -1.99
N LEU A 172 14.54 -3.10 -1.24
CA LEU A 172 15.98 -3.29 -1.04
C LEU A 172 16.24 -4.08 0.24
N ALA A 173 16.60 -5.35 0.09
CA ALA A 173 17.05 -6.25 1.16
C ALA A 173 18.52 -6.67 0.92
N VAL A 174 19.35 -5.69 0.54
CA VAL A 174 20.78 -5.84 0.22
C VAL A 174 21.66 -5.27 1.34
N PRO A 175 22.97 -5.60 1.38
CA PRO A 175 23.91 -4.93 2.28
C PRO A 175 23.96 -3.42 2.04
N THR A 176 24.22 -2.66 3.11
CA THR A 176 24.28 -1.18 3.11
C THR A 176 25.15 -0.62 1.98
N GLN A 177 26.31 -1.24 1.71
CA GLN A 177 27.27 -0.74 0.71
C GLN A 177 26.74 -0.82 -0.72
N ALA A 178 25.81 -1.74 -1.00
CA ALA A 178 25.24 -1.92 -2.34
C ALA A 178 23.96 -1.11 -2.57
N ALA A 179 23.34 -0.60 -1.50
CA ALA A 179 21.98 -0.07 -1.56
C ALA A 179 21.85 1.23 -2.36
N GLN A 180 22.80 2.15 -2.24
CA GLN A 180 22.73 3.44 -2.97
C GLN A 180 22.81 3.24 -4.49
N ALA A 181 23.82 2.52 -4.97
CA ALA A 181 23.99 2.29 -6.40
C ALA A 181 22.78 1.58 -7.03
N LEU A 182 22.16 0.68 -6.27
CA LEU A 182 20.94 0.01 -6.70
C LEU A 182 19.72 0.94 -6.65
N ALA A 183 19.61 1.81 -5.65
CA ALA A 183 18.58 2.84 -5.60
C ALA A 183 18.68 3.76 -6.82
N ASP A 184 19.88 4.25 -7.16
CA ASP A 184 20.12 5.07 -8.35
C ASP A 184 19.64 4.36 -9.63
N THR A 185 19.97 3.07 -9.76
CA THR A 185 19.55 2.24 -10.90
C THR A 185 18.02 2.09 -10.98
N LEU A 186 17.35 1.95 -9.84
CA LEU A 186 15.88 1.85 -9.77
C LEU A 186 15.21 3.17 -10.15
N VAL A 187 15.76 4.29 -9.67
CA VAL A 187 15.29 5.63 -10.03
C VAL A 187 15.41 5.85 -11.53
N ASP A 188 16.55 5.51 -12.12
CA ASP A 188 16.77 5.57 -13.57
C ASP A 188 15.80 4.69 -14.36
N ALA A 189 15.41 3.54 -13.80
CA ALA A 189 14.43 2.63 -14.39
C ALA A 189 12.97 3.10 -14.20
N GLY A 190 12.73 4.21 -13.51
CA GLY A 190 11.41 4.81 -13.34
C GLY A 190 10.66 4.42 -12.07
N VAL A 191 11.29 3.66 -11.15
CA VAL A 191 10.69 3.31 -9.85
C VAL A 191 10.41 4.57 -9.04
N LYS A 192 9.24 4.62 -8.40
CA LYS A 192 8.77 5.79 -7.65
C LYS A 192 8.81 5.61 -6.13
N ILE A 193 8.82 4.36 -5.67
CA ILE A 193 8.80 4.04 -4.24
C ILE A 193 9.88 3.00 -3.95
N ILE A 194 10.72 3.27 -2.95
CA ILE A 194 11.75 2.34 -2.49
C ILE A 194 11.48 1.98 -1.03
N PHE A 195 11.29 0.70 -0.74
CA PHE A 195 11.30 0.16 0.61
C PHE A 195 12.71 -0.31 0.95
N ASN A 196 13.34 0.35 1.90
CA ASN A 196 14.73 0.14 2.24
C ASN A 196 14.89 -0.60 3.57
N TYR A 197 15.49 -1.79 3.52
CA TYR A 197 15.87 -2.59 4.69
C TYR A 197 17.39 -2.60 4.93
N SER A 198 18.19 -1.88 4.13
CA SER A 198 19.66 -1.95 4.14
C SER A 198 20.37 -1.04 5.15
N GLU A 199 19.64 -0.36 6.04
CA GLU A 199 20.10 0.72 6.94
C GLU A 199 20.76 1.93 6.24
N ALA A 200 21.00 1.88 4.92
CA ALA A 200 21.61 2.96 4.17
C ALA A 200 20.71 4.21 4.15
N LEU A 201 21.31 5.38 4.32
CA LEU A 201 20.65 6.65 4.09
C LEU A 201 20.67 6.94 2.58
N LEU A 202 19.62 6.51 1.88
CA LEU A 202 19.52 6.66 0.44
C LEU A 202 19.32 8.11 0.03
N GLN A 203 20.10 8.55 -0.95
CA GLN A 203 19.93 9.83 -1.62
C GLN A 203 19.17 9.58 -2.92
N VAL A 204 17.96 10.12 -3.03
CA VAL A 204 17.12 9.98 -4.23
C VAL A 204 16.51 11.33 -4.60
N PRO A 205 16.08 11.52 -5.86
CA PRO A 205 15.36 12.71 -6.28
C PRO A 205 14.04 12.93 -5.49
N PRO A 206 13.54 14.18 -5.36
CA PRO A 206 12.33 14.49 -4.59
C PRO A 206 11.05 13.76 -5.02
N GLU A 207 10.98 13.34 -6.28
CA GLU A 207 9.87 12.58 -6.86
C GLU A 207 9.86 11.09 -6.46
N VAL A 208 10.91 10.61 -5.81
CA VAL A 208 11.03 9.22 -5.34
C VAL A 208 10.86 9.18 -3.82
N THR A 209 9.92 8.35 -3.36
CA THR A 209 9.67 8.17 -1.93
C THR A 209 10.48 7.01 -1.38
N VAL A 210 11.24 7.22 -0.32
CA VAL A 210 11.95 6.17 0.40
C VAL A 210 11.29 5.89 1.74
N HIS A 211 10.95 4.62 1.97
CA HIS A 211 10.48 4.12 3.25
C HIS A 211 11.53 3.19 3.86
N THR A 212 12.22 3.65 4.88
CA THR A 212 13.19 2.83 5.61
C THR A 212 12.51 2.10 6.75
N SER A 213 12.67 0.77 6.80
CA SER A 213 12.20 -0.06 7.92
C SER A 213 13.39 -0.54 8.73
N SER A 214 13.36 -0.29 10.03
CA SER A 214 14.36 -0.79 10.98
C SER A 214 13.63 -1.32 12.22
N PRO A 215 13.54 -2.66 12.38
CA PRO A 215 12.95 -3.26 13.57
C PRO A 215 13.59 -2.77 14.88
N ALA A 216 14.89 -2.44 14.84
CA ALA A 216 15.60 -1.88 16.00
C ALA A 216 15.07 -0.50 16.39
N VAL A 217 14.80 0.38 15.42
CA VAL A 217 14.20 1.71 15.67
C VAL A 217 12.78 1.56 16.22
N ASP A 218 11.99 0.65 15.66
CA ASP A 218 10.63 0.38 16.14
C ASP A 218 10.62 -0.15 17.58
N LEU A 219 11.58 -1.02 17.93
CA LEU A 219 11.75 -1.52 19.30
C LEU A 219 12.18 -0.41 20.27
N LEU A 220 13.09 0.49 19.86
CA LEU A 220 13.48 1.63 20.69
C LEU A 220 12.29 2.56 20.97
N TYR A 221 11.45 2.82 19.96
CA TYR A 221 10.22 3.57 20.13
C TYR A 221 9.27 2.87 21.11
N ALA A 222 9.04 1.56 20.95
CA ALA A 222 8.18 0.81 21.86
C ALA A 222 8.71 0.80 23.31
N LEU A 223 10.03 0.68 23.49
CA LEU A 223 10.67 0.73 24.81
C LEU A 223 10.47 2.08 25.49
N TYR A 224 10.52 3.19 24.74
CA TYR A 224 10.28 4.52 25.30
C TYR A 224 8.92 4.59 26.01
N PHE A 225 7.83 4.14 25.37
CA PHE A 225 6.49 4.14 26.00
C PHE A 225 6.33 3.16 27.14
N TYR A 226 7.14 2.09 27.18
CA TYR A 226 7.11 1.17 28.31
C TYR A 226 7.84 1.75 29.54
N LEU A 227 8.89 2.52 29.31
CA LEU A 227 9.73 3.10 30.36
C LEU A 227 9.18 4.43 30.91
N THR A 228 8.23 5.06 30.23
CA THR A 228 7.56 6.31 30.65
C THR A 228 6.12 6.05 31.08
#